data_AF-A0A3B9ABA6-F1
#
_entry.id   AF-A0A3B9ABA6-F1
#
_cell.length_a   1.000
_cell.length_b   1.000
_cell.length_c   1.000
_cell.angle_alpha   90.00
_cell.angle_beta   90.00
_cell.angle_gamma   90.00
#
_symmetry.space_group_name_H-M   'P 1'
#
loop_
_entity.id
_entity.type
_entity.pdbx_description
1 polymer ?
#
loop_
_entity_poly.entity_id
_entity_poly.type
_entity_poly.pdbx_seq_one_letter_code
_entity_poly.pdbx_strand_id
1 'polypeptide(L)'
;MDEFQDTSSVHFEILRRLTAGWQQGDGRTLFFVGDAMQSLYGFRNANVGLFMDVRRHPIGEVQTNALDLSVNFRSQARIIHWVNRLFSHVFPARANTSRGAVPYADSDPFKPPLDGPAVSIDVFEGESGRLLEAEQVANKVLEARALNPTASIAVLVRGRGHLQDILPALRSRDIRWQATDIDPLANNMAVMDLVSLTRAMLNPADRIAWLAVLRAPWCGLNLDDLLYLTISPVATNPAPKGERYPLLLQQLLAYQQISRLSGSGRLILDRVAPLLTKAWRERFRKPLRSWLEGLWLALGGPQTLKGEQSLRQCRQYWDLLEAHDDAGAIIDWAAFANAVERLYAEPESAEPQSSIDQAPPIQIMTIHKAKGL
;
A
#
# COMPACT_ATOMS: atom_id res chain seq x y z
N MET A 1 -14.29 13.47 15.60
CA MET A 1 -13.31 13.35 14.51
C MET A 1 -11.94 13.30 15.15
N ASP A 2 -11.22 12.21 14.90
CA ASP A 2 -9.88 11.98 15.44
C ASP A 2 -8.81 12.46 14.44
N GLU A 3 -7.56 12.63 14.90
CA GLU A 3 -6.41 13.10 14.10
C GLU A 3 -6.70 14.40 13.33
N PHE A 4 -7.43 15.34 13.94
CA PHE A 4 -7.94 16.54 13.28
C PHE A 4 -6.84 17.44 12.69
N GLN A 5 -5.61 17.38 13.21
CA GLN A 5 -4.46 18.09 12.68
C GLN A 5 -4.08 17.67 11.24
N ASP A 6 -4.47 16.48 10.79
CA ASP A 6 -4.21 15.97 9.44
C ASP A 6 -5.34 16.31 8.44
N THR A 7 -6.32 17.11 8.87
CA THR A 7 -7.48 17.49 8.05
C THR A 7 -7.05 18.43 6.91
N SER A 8 -7.51 18.15 5.69
CA SER A 8 -7.34 19.03 4.54
C SER A 8 -8.45 20.09 4.49
N SER A 9 -8.23 21.20 3.79
CA SER A 9 -9.24 22.24 3.60
C SER A 9 -10.54 21.71 2.96
N VAL A 10 -10.44 20.68 2.11
CA VAL A 10 -11.60 20.03 1.48
C VAL A 10 -12.42 19.24 2.51
N HIS A 11 -11.76 18.42 3.35
CA HIS A 11 -12.44 17.69 4.42
C HIS A 11 -13.08 18.65 5.44
N PHE A 12 -12.41 19.77 5.73
CA PHE A 12 -12.94 20.81 6.61
C PHE A 12 -14.17 21.52 6.02
N GLU A 13 -14.20 21.77 4.71
CA GLU A 13 -15.39 22.33 4.05
C GLU A 13 -16.57 21.35 4.07
N ILE A 14 -16.32 20.05 3.88
CA ILE A 14 -17.36 19.01 4.03
C ILE A 14 -17.94 19.06 5.45
N LEU A 15 -17.07 19.09 6.46
CA LEU A 15 -17.47 19.18 7.86
C LEU A 15 -18.33 20.43 8.13
N ARG A 16 -17.90 21.60 7.64
CA ARG A 16 -18.63 22.87 7.77
C ARG A 16 -20.03 22.80 7.13
N ARG A 17 -20.18 22.08 6.01
CA ARG A 17 -21.48 21.86 5.37
C ARG A 17 -22.35 20.88 6.13
N LEU A 18 -21.78 19.80 6.67
CA LEU A 18 -22.50 18.84 7.50
C LEU A 18 -23.05 19.49 8.79
N THR A 19 -22.32 20.48 9.31
CA THR A 19 -22.73 21.26 10.48
C THR A 19 -23.48 22.55 10.13
N ALA A 20 -23.90 22.74 8.87
CA ALA A 20 -24.64 23.94 8.47
C ALA A 20 -26.01 23.99 9.16
N GLY A 21 -26.35 25.15 9.72
CA GLY A 21 -27.61 25.34 10.48
C GLY A 21 -27.64 24.65 11.85
N TRP A 22 -26.48 24.21 12.35
CA TRP A 22 -26.33 23.77 13.73
C TRP A 22 -26.21 24.98 14.64
N GLN A 23 -26.91 24.96 15.77
CA GLN A 23 -26.92 26.01 16.78
C GLN A 23 -26.36 25.49 18.09
N GLN A 24 -25.77 26.38 18.88
CA GLN A 24 -25.27 26.01 20.20
C GLN A 24 -26.41 25.48 21.08
N GLY A 25 -26.27 24.26 21.61
CA GLY A 25 -27.24 23.68 22.54
C GLY A 25 -28.50 23.07 21.90
N ASP A 26 -28.53 22.89 20.59
CA ASP A 26 -29.67 22.28 19.86
C ASP A 26 -29.77 20.75 19.97
N GLY A 27 -28.94 20.13 20.82
CA GLY A 27 -28.85 18.68 21.03
C GLY A 27 -27.82 17.97 20.15
N ARG A 28 -27.21 18.64 19.17
CA ARG A 28 -26.13 18.08 18.33
C ARG A 28 -24.76 18.36 18.93
N THR A 29 -23.83 17.43 18.76
CA THR A 29 -22.48 17.53 19.34
C THR A 29 -21.40 17.40 18.28
N LEU A 30 -20.37 18.22 18.41
CA LEU A 30 -19.18 18.19 17.56
C LEU A 30 -17.93 18.09 18.44
N PHE A 31 -17.11 17.08 18.20
CA PHE A 31 -15.93 16.78 19.02
C PHE A 31 -14.73 16.46 18.14
N PHE A 32 -13.62 17.14 18.41
CA PHE A 32 -12.34 17.00 17.70
C PHE A 32 -11.27 16.54 18.66
N VAL A 33 -10.45 15.60 18.21
CA VAL A 33 -9.24 15.15 18.90
C VAL A 33 -8.07 15.27 17.94
N GLY A 34 -6.92 15.68 18.44
CA GLY A 34 -5.70 15.78 17.65
C GLY A 34 -4.58 16.47 18.41
N ASP A 35 -3.38 16.39 17.84
CA ASP A 35 -2.18 17.05 18.35
C ASP A 35 -1.49 17.79 17.21
N ALA A 36 -1.45 19.12 17.31
CA ALA A 36 -0.83 19.99 16.30
C ALA A 36 0.66 19.67 16.10
N MET A 37 1.38 19.20 17.14
CA MET A 37 2.80 18.81 17.03
C MET A 37 3.00 17.55 16.18
N GLN A 38 1.94 16.76 15.98
CA GLN A 38 1.97 15.50 15.21
C GLN A 38 1.41 15.64 13.79
N SER A 39 1.26 16.86 13.28
CA SER A 39 0.88 17.10 11.88
C SER A 39 2.06 16.79 10.96
N LEU A 40 2.07 15.58 10.37
CA LEU A 40 3.16 15.09 9.51
C LEU A 40 2.73 14.88 8.04
N TYR A 41 1.45 15.15 7.70
CA TYR A 41 0.87 14.88 6.36
C TYR A 41 0.71 16.13 5.48
N GLY A 42 1.53 17.16 5.66
CA GLY A 42 1.47 18.38 4.83
C GLY A 42 1.58 18.13 3.31
N PHE A 43 2.29 17.08 2.90
CA PHE A 43 2.39 16.64 1.51
C PHE A 43 1.07 16.10 0.91
N ARG A 44 0.07 15.80 1.75
CA ARG A 44 -1.31 15.43 1.35
C ARG A 44 -2.29 16.59 1.51
N ASN A 45 -1.79 17.82 1.54
CA ASN A 45 -2.58 19.04 1.81
C ASN A 45 -3.27 19.05 3.18
N ALA A 46 -2.75 18.34 4.17
CA ALA A 46 -3.16 18.54 5.56
C ALA A 46 -2.78 19.96 6.01
N ASN A 47 -3.67 20.63 6.74
CA ASN A 47 -3.46 21.99 7.20
C ASN A 47 -3.66 22.10 8.71
N VAL A 48 -2.57 22.00 9.46
CA VAL A 48 -2.56 22.18 10.93
C VAL A 48 -3.10 23.54 11.38
N GLY A 49 -3.09 24.54 10.49
CA GLY A 49 -3.70 25.83 10.76
C GLY A 49 -5.20 25.73 11.05
N LEU A 50 -5.91 24.79 10.41
CA LEU A 50 -7.32 24.53 10.68
C LEU A 50 -7.54 24.04 12.11
N PHE A 51 -6.65 23.19 12.62
CA PHE A 51 -6.68 22.75 14.02
C PHE A 51 -6.53 23.95 14.97
N MET A 52 -5.58 24.84 14.68
CA MET A 52 -5.35 26.05 15.50
C MET A 52 -6.52 27.05 15.41
N ASP A 53 -7.14 27.17 14.24
CA ASP A 53 -8.25 28.08 14.00
C ASP A 53 -9.52 27.61 14.72
N VAL A 54 -9.86 26.32 14.64
CA VAL A 54 -11.02 25.74 15.33
C VAL A 54 -10.90 25.81 16.85
N ARG A 55 -9.69 25.86 17.40
CA ARG A 55 -9.51 26.08 18.85
C ARG A 55 -9.89 27.50 19.29
N ARG A 56 -9.90 28.48 18.37
CA ARG A 56 -10.10 29.91 18.67
C ARG A 56 -11.39 30.47 18.10
N HIS A 57 -11.91 29.86 17.04
CA HIS A 57 -13.04 30.37 16.27
C HIS A 57 -14.09 29.27 16.06
N PRO A 58 -15.37 29.64 15.99
CA PRO A 58 -16.45 28.68 15.75
C PRO A 58 -16.40 28.10 14.33
N ILE A 59 -16.95 26.90 14.17
CA ILE A 59 -17.22 26.31 12.86
C ILE A 59 -18.67 26.65 12.48
N GLY A 60 -18.84 27.67 11.65
CA GLY A 60 -20.19 28.22 11.40
C GLY A 60 -20.70 28.90 12.67
N GLU A 61 -21.83 28.43 13.20
CA GLU A 61 -22.44 28.95 14.45
C GLU A 61 -22.10 28.08 15.68
N VAL A 62 -21.37 26.98 15.50
CA VAL A 62 -21.02 26.07 16.60
C VAL A 62 -19.68 26.46 17.20
N GLN A 63 -19.69 26.87 18.46
CA GLN A 63 -18.49 27.19 19.21
C GLN A 63 -17.93 25.92 19.88
N THR A 64 -16.66 25.64 19.63
CA THR A 64 -15.90 24.57 20.29
C THR A 64 -15.25 25.09 21.57
N ASN A 65 -15.13 24.21 22.55
CA ASN A 65 -14.36 24.47 23.78
C ASN A 65 -13.03 23.73 23.67
N ALA A 66 -11.93 24.47 23.58
CA ALA A 66 -10.60 23.87 23.53
C ALA A 66 -10.18 23.34 24.91
N LEU A 67 -9.73 22.09 24.95
CA LEU A 67 -9.18 21.44 26.13
C LEU A 67 -7.78 20.91 25.80
N ASP A 68 -6.84 21.12 26.71
CA ASP A 68 -5.48 20.59 26.60
C ASP A 68 -5.30 19.40 27.55
N LEU A 69 -4.77 18.30 27.03
CA LEU A 69 -4.42 17.11 27.79
C LEU A 69 -2.89 17.00 27.82
N SER A 70 -2.26 17.29 28.96
CA SER A 70 -0.80 17.25 29.11
C SER A 70 -0.28 15.89 29.61
N VAL A 71 -1.12 15.09 30.27
CA VAL A 71 -0.66 13.86 30.93
C VAL A 71 -0.46 12.73 29.92
N ASN A 72 0.77 12.23 29.82
CA ASN A 72 1.15 11.08 29.02
C ASN A 72 1.06 9.78 29.82
N PHE A 73 0.09 8.94 29.46
CA PHE A 73 -0.10 7.61 30.04
C PHE A 73 0.63 6.49 29.28
N ARG A 74 1.26 6.81 28.13
CA ARG A 74 1.86 5.82 27.22
C ARG A 74 3.29 5.46 27.64
N SER A 75 4.14 6.47 27.81
CA SER A 75 5.59 6.31 27.93
C SER A 75 6.10 6.52 29.36
N GLN A 76 7.29 6.00 29.64
CA GLN A 76 7.96 6.15 30.94
C GLN A 76 8.49 7.58 31.14
N ALA A 77 8.52 8.05 32.39
CA ALA A 77 8.95 9.42 32.72
C ALA A 77 10.27 9.85 32.09
N ARG A 78 11.29 8.97 32.07
CA ARG A 78 12.60 9.29 31.49
C ARG A 78 12.53 9.57 29.97
N ILE A 79 11.64 8.90 29.23
CA ILE A 79 11.42 9.17 27.81
C ILE A 79 10.78 10.54 27.64
N ILE A 80 9.71 10.82 28.40
CA ILE A 80 8.98 12.10 28.32
C ILE A 80 9.89 13.27 28.63
N HIS A 81 10.66 13.21 29.72
CA HIS A 81 11.59 14.29 30.06
C HIS A 81 12.70 14.47 29.02
N TRP A 82 13.20 13.38 28.41
CA TRP A 82 14.18 13.49 27.34
C TRP A 82 13.58 14.19 26.10
N VAL A 83 12.37 13.81 25.71
CA VAL A 83 11.62 14.41 24.60
C VAL A 83 11.33 15.89 24.87
N ASN A 84 10.79 16.26 26.03
CA ASN A 84 10.49 17.66 26.39
C ASN A 84 11.76 18.53 26.32
N ARG A 85 12.89 18.06 26.88
CA ARG A 85 14.15 18.80 26.85
C ARG A 85 14.69 19.00 25.44
N LEU A 86 14.63 17.98 24.59
CA LEU A 86 15.15 18.07 23.22
C LEU A 86 14.27 18.96 22.36
N PHE A 87 12.96 18.68 22.31
CA PHE A 87 12.07 19.28 21.33
C PHE A 87 11.62 20.70 21.67
N SER A 88 11.70 21.12 22.94
CA SER A 88 11.55 22.54 23.32
C SER A 88 12.55 23.47 22.63
N HIS A 89 13.71 22.96 22.20
CA HIS A 89 14.73 23.72 21.46
C HIS A 89 14.62 23.56 19.93
N VAL A 90 13.91 22.53 19.46
CA VAL A 90 13.76 22.22 18.02
C VAL A 90 12.53 22.93 17.44
N PHE A 91 11.45 23.00 18.21
CA PHE A 91 10.19 23.62 17.79
C PHE A 91 10.27 25.16 17.87
N PRO A 92 9.48 25.86 17.05
CA PRO A 92 9.47 27.33 17.04
C PRO A 92 8.88 27.88 18.34
N ALA A 93 9.45 29.00 18.83
CA ALA A 93 8.96 29.66 20.05
C ALA A 93 7.55 30.26 19.93
N ARG A 94 7.07 30.52 18.71
CA ARG A 94 5.76 31.13 18.45
C ARG A 94 5.03 30.39 17.35
N ALA A 95 3.71 30.25 17.53
CA ALA A 95 2.84 29.71 16.49
C ALA A 95 2.80 30.62 15.26
N ASN A 96 2.77 30.01 14.07
CA ASN A 96 2.53 30.69 12.81
C ASN A 96 1.68 29.80 11.90
N THR A 97 0.37 30.07 11.88
CA THR A 97 -0.63 29.33 11.12
C THR A 97 -0.32 29.27 9.62
N SER A 98 0.16 30.36 9.01
CA SER A 98 0.44 30.40 7.57
C SER A 98 1.65 29.58 7.16
N ARG A 99 2.53 29.25 8.12
CA ARG A 99 3.70 28.38 7.91
C ARG A 99 3.53 26.99 8.56
N GLY A 100 2.37 26.70 9.15
CA GLY A 100 2.15 25.50 9.95
C GLY A 100 3.09 25.37 11.14
N ALA A 101 3.63 26.48 11.65
CA ALA A 101 4.57 26.47 12.76
C ALA A 101 3.79 26.34 14.07
N VAL A 102 4.03 25.26 14.80
CA VAL A 102 3.37 24.94 16.08
C VAL A 102 4.44 24.99 17.17
N PRO A 103 4.22 25.68 18.30
CA PRO A 103 5.16 25.65 19.41
C PRO A 103 5.10 24.31 20.14
N TYR A 104 6.19 23.95 20.79
CA TYR A 104 6.22 22.74 21.62
C TYR A 104 5.29 22.87 22.82
N ALA A 105 4.59 21.79 23.17
CA ALA A 105 3.80 21.67 24.38
C ALA A 105 4.33 20.50 25.20
N ASP A 106 4.78 20.81 26.42
CA ASP A 106 5.33 19.80 27.34
C ASP A 106 4.24 18.78 27.74
N SER A 107 4.66 17.53 27.88
CA SER A 107 3.83 16.48 28.47
C SER A 107 4.29 16.11 29.88
N ASP A 108 3.34 15.79 30.75
CA ASP A 108 3.56 15.31 32.11
C ASP A 108 3.52 13.78 32.14
N PRO A 109 4.56 13.08 32.62
CA PRO A 109 4.52 11.63 32.66
C PRO A 109 3.62 11.10 33.78
N PHE A 110 2.77 10.13 33.47
CA PHE A 110 2.01 9.39 34.49
C PHE A 110 2.80 8.19 35.05
N LYS A 111 3.55 7.49 34.18
CA LYS A 111 4.28 6.27 34.59
C LYS A 111 5.62 6.62 35.24
N PRO A 112 5.98 5.95 36.34
CA PRO A 112 7.25 6.21 37.03
C PRO A 112 8.46 5.86 36.14
N PRO A 113 9.64 6.42 36.39
CA PRO A 113 10.84 6.07 35.66
C PRO A 113 11.23 4.60 35.89
N LEU A 114 11.67 3.92 34.83
CA LEU A 114 12.38 2.64 34.96
C LEU A 114 13.88 2.85 35.16
N ASP A 115 14.55 1.83 35.68
CA ASP A 115 16.00 1.80 35.81
C ASP A 115 16.70 1.73 34.45
N GLY A 116 17.93 2.24 34.39
CA GLY A 116 18.73 2.29 33.17
C GLY A 116 18.42 3.48 32.23
N PRO A 117 19.24 3.68 31.19
CA PRO A 117 19.05 4.77 30.23
C PRO A 117 17.77 4.53 29.41
N ALA A 118 16.96 5.58 29.26
CA ALA A 118 15.74 5.50 28.46
C ALA A 118 15.98 5.71 26.95
N VAL A 119 17.06 6.39 26.59
CA VAL A 119 17.42 6.71 25.21
C VAL A 119 18.93 6.58 25.04
N SER A 120 19.35 5.92 23.96
CA SER A 120 20.74 5.88 23.49
C SER A 120 20.81 6.48 22.09
N ILE A 121 21.94 7.14 21.77
CA ILE A 121 22.21 7.68 20.43
C ILE A 121 23.49 7.04 19.94
N ASP A 122 23.42 6.35 18.81
CA ASP A 122 24.55 5.74 18.11
C ASP A 122 24.75 6.51 16.80
N VAL A 123 25.96 7.00 16.56
CA VAL A 123 26.29 7.82 15.38
C VAL A 123 27.25 7.05 14.48
N PHE A 124 26.87 6.91 13.21
CA PHE A 124 27.66 6.22 12.19
C PHE A 124 28.02 7.19 11.06
N GLU A 125 29.30 7.25 10.72
CA GLU A 125 29.83 8.14 9.67
C GLU A 125 30.60 7.36 8.61
N GLY A 126 30.75 7.95 7.42
CA GLY A 126 31.51 7.39 6.30
C GLY A 126 30.72 6.48 5.37
N GLU A 127 31.39 5.95 4.36
CA GLU A 127 30.78 5.14 3.28
C GLU A 127 30.11 3.86 3.80
N SER A 128 30.64 3.27 4.88
CA SER A 128 30.08 2.06 5.51
C SER A 128 29.06 2.34 6.61
N GLY A 129 28.70 3.61 6.86
CA GLY A 129 27.84 3.99 7.99
C GLY A 129 26.48 3.30 8.00
N ARG A 130 25.86 3.08 6.84
CA ARG A 130 24.57 2.40 6.71
C ARG A 130 24.63 0.91 7.08
N LEU A 131 25.71 0.23 6.70
CA LEU A 131 25.91 -1.17 7.04
C LEU A 131 26.17 -1.33 8.54
N LEU A 132 26.97 -0.43 9.13
CA LEU A 132 27.20 -0.41 10.57
C LEU A 132 25.92 -0.10 11.36
N GLU A 133 25.08 0.82 10.86
CA GLU A 133 23.75 1.10 11.42
C GLU A 133 22.87 -0.16 11.40
N ALA A 134 22.79 -0.85 10.26
CA ALA A 134 22.00 -2.07 10.12
C ALA A 134 22.44 -3.18 11.10
N GLU A 135 23.74 -3.39 11.22
CA GLU A 135 24.33 -4.35 12.17
C GLU A 135 24.03 -3.96 13.62
N GLN A 136 24.14 -2.67 13.97
CA GLN A 136 23.83 -2.18 15.31
C GLN A 136 22.35 -2.33 15.65
N VAL A 137 21.44 -2.02 14.71
CA VAL A 137 20.00 -2.22 14.88
C VAL A 137 19.71 -3.68 15.23
N ALA A 138 20.28 -4.61 14.48
CA ALA A 138 20.08 -6.03 14.74
C ALA A 138 20.66 -6.46 16.10
N ASN A 139 21.83 -5.95 16.49
CA ASN A 139 22.42 -6.20 17.82
C ASN A 139 21.52 -5.67 18.94
N LYS A 140 21.00 -4.44 18.84
CA LYS A 140 20.08 -3.87 19.84
C LYS A 140 18.78 -4.66 19.97
N VAL A 141 18.27 -5.21 18.87
CA VAL A 141 17.10 -6.10 18.91
C VAL A 141 17.42 -7.36 19.73
N LEU A 142 18.58 -7.97 19.52
CA LEU A 142 19.01 -9.15 20.28
C LEU A 142 19.24 -8.82 21.76
N GLU A 143 19.89 -7.70 22.08
CA GLU A 143 20.07 -7.22 23.46
C GLU A 143 18.73 -7.01 24.15
N ALA A 144 17.78 -6.34 23.49
CA ALA A 144 16.44 -6.12 24.03
C ALA A 144 15.69 -7.44 24.28
N ARG A 145 15.81 -8.42 23.36
CA ARG A 145 15.23 -9.75 23.52
C ARG A 145 15.90 -10.55 24.65
N ALA A 146 17.21 -10.42 24.82
CA ALA A 146 17.94 -11.09 25.90
C ALA A 146 17.49 -10.56 27.28
N LEU A 147 17.22 -9.25 27.37
CA LEU A 147 16.68 -8.62 28.58
C LEU A 147 15.21 -9.00 28.84
N ASN A 148 14.39 -9.07 27.79
CA ASN A 148 13.00 -9.49 27.89
C ASN A 148 12.56 -10.25 26.63
N PRO A 149 12.49 -11.59 26.69
CA PRO A 149 12.12 -12.43 25.54
C PRO A 149 10.71 -12.18 24.98
N THR A 150 9.84 -11.58 25.79
CA THR A 150 8.44 -11.29 25.44
C THR A 150 8.20 -9.83 25.07
N ALA A 151 9.26 -9.00 25.03
CA ALA A 151 9.13 -7.60 24.68
C ALA A 151 8.60 -7.40 23.26
N SER A 152 7.65 -6.48 23.13
CA SER A 152 7.27 -5.93 21.83
C SER A 152 8.37 -4.97 21.38
N ILE A 153 8.97 -5.23 20.22
CA ILE A 153 10.07 -4.44 19.66
C ILE A 153 9.64 -3.91 18.29
N ALA A 154 9.84 -2.61 18.06
CA ALA A 154 9.57 -1.95 16.78
C ALA A 154 10.82 -1.26 16.24
N VAL A 155 11.06 -1.39 14.93
CA VAL A 155 12.10 -0.69 14.19
C VAL A 155 11.43 0.31 13.25
N LEU A 156 11.68 1.60 13.50
CA LEU A 156 11.09 2.71 12.74
C LEU A 156 12.10 3.32 11.78
N VAL A 157 11.76 3.40 10.50
CA VAL A 157 12.60 4.05 9.47
C VAL A 157 11.91 5.26 8.84
N ARG A 158 12.68 6.25 8.39
CA ARG A 158 12.09 7.41 7.70
C ARG A 158 11.49 7.04 6.34
N GLY A 159 12.19 6.21 5.58
CA GLY A 159 11.78 5.78 4.25
C GLY A 159 12.23 4.35 3.96
N ARG A 160 11.61 3.74 2.94
CA ARG A 160 11.85 2.33 2.58
C ARG A 160 13.29 2.05 2.17
N GLY A 161 13.99 3.04 1.60
CA GLY A 161 15.39 2.89 1.20
C GLY A 161 16.32 2.51 2.35
N HIS A 162 16.00 2.88 3.60
CA HIS A 162 16.81 2.50 4.77
C HIS A 162 16.69 1.01 5.12
N LEU A 163 15.64 0.33 4.66
CA LEU A 163 15.42 -1.09 4.93
C LEU A 163 16.29 -2.01 4.06
N GLN A 164 16.88 -1.48 2.99
CA GLN A 164 17.71 -2.25 2.07
C GLN A 164 18.86 -2.94 2.81
N ASP A 165 19.47 -2.25 3.77
CA ASP A 165 20.60 -2.76 4.56
C ASP A 165 20.15 -3.42 5.87
N ILE A 166 19.08 -2.90 6.50
CA ILE A 166 18.56 -3.42 7.79
C ILE A 166 17.96 -4.82 7.65
N LEU A 167 17.16 -5.09 6.61
CA LEU A 167 16.49 -6.38 6.46
C LEU A 167 17.47 -7.55 6.26
N PRO A 168 18.54 -7.43 5.45
CA PRO A 168 19.62 -8.42 5.40
C PRO A 168 20.30 -8.65 6.76
N ALA A 169 20.63 -7.60 7.51
CA ALA A 169 21.30 -7.73 8.82
C ALA A 169 20.43 -8.42 9.88
N LEU A 170 19.11 -8.23 9.82
CA LEU A 170 18.16 -8.97 10.65
C LEU A 170 18.06 -10.45 10.23
N ARG A 171 18.01 -10.71 8.91
CA ARG A 171 17.96 -12.07 8.37
C ARG A 171 19.21 -12.89 8.66
N SER A 172 20.40 -12.28 8.60
CA SER A 172 21.66 -12.98 8.91
C SER A 172 21.76 -13.44 10.37
N ARG A 173 20.92 -12.89 11.26
CA ARG A 173 20.80 -13.23 12.68
C ARG A 173 19.52 -14.01 13.02
N ASP A 174 18.80 -14.49 12.01
CA ASP A 174 17.55 -15.23 12.17
C ASP A 174 16.47 -14.51 12.98
N ILE A 175 16.45 -13.17 12.91
CA ILE A 175 15.47 -12.35 13.63
C ILE A 175 14.17 -12.33 12.83
N ARG A 176 13.13 -12.94 13.37
CA ARG A 176 11.77 -12.87 12.79
C ARG A 176 11.21 -11.45 12.89
N TRP A 177 10.75 -10.93 11.76
CA TRP A 177 10.11 -9.63 11.66
C TRP A 177 8.80 -9.70 10.89
N GLN A 178 7.88 -8.82 11.28
CA GLN A 178 6.66 -8.53 10.56
C GLN A 178 6.77 -7.12 9.98
N ALA A 179 6.69 -7.06 8.66
CA ALA A 179 6.61 -5.82 7.93
C ALA A 179 5.16 -5.50 7.61
N THR A 180 4.68 -4.38 8.08
CA THR A 180 3.44 -3.82 7.53
C THR A 180 3.82 -3.03 6.28
N ASP A 181 3.29 -3.41 5.13
CA ASP A 181 3.28 -2.61 3.89
C ASP A 181 4.61 -2.44 3.11
N ILE A 182 5.58 -3.37 3.20
CA ILE A 182 6.91 -3.16 2.59
C ILE A 182 6.97 -3.51 1.09
N ASP A 183 6.38 -4.62 0.65
CA ASP A 183 6.29 -5.00 -0.78
C ASP A 183 4.82 -5.07 -1.25
N PRO A 184 4.34 -4.05 -1.99
CA PRO A 184 3.03 -4.11 -2.65
C PRO A 184 3.02 -5.26 -3.64
N LEU A 185 2.03 -6.14 -3.54
CA LEU A 185 1.76 -7.22 -4.47
C LEU A 185 1.55 -6.69 -5.89
N ALA A 186 1.05 -5.45 -6.02
CA ALA A 186 0.92 -4.74 -7.29
C ALA A 186 2.25 -4.56 -8.06
N ASN A 187 3.40 -4.64 -7.39
CA ASN A 187 4.71 -4.60 -8.03
C ASN A 187 5.23 -5.99 -8.44
N ASN A 188 4.51 -7.06 -8.11
CA ASN A 188 4.82 -8.40 -8.60
C ASN A 188 4.33 -8.56 -10.05
N MET A 189 5.23 -8.94 -10.95
CA MET A 189 4.93 -9.13 -12.37
C MET A 189 3.81 -10.14 -12.63
N ALA A 190 3.76 -11.26 -11.88
CA ALA A 190 2.70 -12.24 -12.04
C ALA A 190 1.34 -11.65 -11.67
N VAL A 191 1.25 -10.89 -10.58
CA VAL A 191 0.01 -10.23 -10.17
C VAL A 191 -0.40 -9.13 -11.16
N MET A 192 0.55 -8.35 -11.68
CA MET A 192 0.28 -7.38 -12.77
C MET A 192 -0.29 -8.06 -14.02
N ASP A 193 0.22 -9.23 -14.38
CA ASP A 193 -0.30 -10.00 -15.51
C ASP A 193 -1.74 -10.51 -15.22
N LEU A 194 -2.05 -10.89 -13.98
CA LEU A 194 -3.41 -11.28 -13.56
C LEU A 194 -4.40 -10.09 -13.56
N VAL A 195 -3.96 -8.92 -13.11
CA VAL A 195 -4.73 -7.67 -13.21
C VAL A 195 -5.02 -7.35 -14.68
N SER A 196 -4.01 -7.50 -15.56
CA SER A 196 -4.17 -7.30 -16.99
C SER A 196 -5.16 -8.30 -17.60
N LEU A 197 -5.11 -9.58 -17.20
CA LEU A 197 -6.08 -10.59 -17.60
C LEU A 197 -7.50 -10.21 -17.19
N THR A 198 -7.67 -9.73 -15.97
CA THR A 198 -8.97 -9.30 -15.42
C THR A 198 -9.51 -8.11 -16.19
N ARG A 199 -8.68 -7.08 -16.42
CA ARG A 199 -9.05 -5.90 -17.21
C ARG A 199 -9.44 -6.25 -18.64
N ALA A 200 -8.64 -7.08 -19.32
CA ALA A 200 -8.91 -7.49 -20.70
C ALA A 200 -10.23 -8.27 -20.84
N MET A 201 -10.53 -9.15 -19.89
CA MET A 201 -11.74 -9.98 -19.88
C MET A 201 -12.99 -9.24 -19.39
N LEU A 202 -12.86 -8.14 -18.65
CA LEU A 202 -14.00 -7.29 -18.29
C LEU A 202 -14.24 -6.17 -19.31
N ASN A 203 -13.19 -5.69 -19.96
CA ASN A 203 -13.25 -4.61 -20.94
C ASN A 203 -12.53 -4.98 -22.25
N PRO A 204 -13.27 -5.32 -23.32
CA PRO A 204 -12.68 -5.72 -24.60
C PRO A 204 -12.03 -4.54 -25.34
N ALA A 205 -12.31 -3.30 -24.93
CA ALA A 205 -11.70 -2.09 -25.49
C ALA A 205 -10.40 -1.69 -24.77
N ASP A 206 -10.04 -2.33 -23.64
CA ASP A 206 -8.77 -2.08 -22.95
C ASP A 206 -7.60 -2.72 -23.70
N ARG A 207 -7.09 -1.99 -24.69
CA ARG A 207 -6.02 -2.48 -25.56
C ARG A 207 -4.73 -2.77 -24.80
N ILE A 208 -4.39 -1.94 -23.81
CA ILE A 208 -3.15 -2.11 -23.05
C ILE A 208 -3.21 -3.44 -22.29
N ALA A 209 -4.35 -3.74 -21.64
CA ALA A 209 -4.56 -5.01 -20.96
C ALA A 209 -4.47 -6.20 -21.91
N TRP A 210 -5.10 -6.13 -23.09
CA TRP A 210 -5.02 -7.20 -24.09
C TRP A 210 -3.59 -7.44 -24.60
N LEU A 211 -2.84 -6.38 -24.90
CA LEU A 211 -1.43 -6.50 -25.31
C LEU A 211 -0.57 -7.09 -24.19
N ALA A 212 -0.80 -6.68 -22.93
CA ALA A 212 -0.11 -7.23 -21.77
C ALA A 212 -0.38 -8.74 -21.63
N VAL A 213 -1.64 -9.18 -21.72
CA VAL A 213 -2.01 -10.61 -21.68
C VAL A 213 -1.35 -11.43 -22.78
N LEU A 214 -1.29 -10.89 -24.00
CA LEU A 214 -0.68 -11.57 -25.15
C LEU A 214 0.85 -11.59 -25.06
N ARG A 215 1.46 -10.63 -24.36
CA ARG A 215 2.89 -10.56 -24.10
C ARG A 215 3.34 -11.35 -22.88
N ALA A 216 2.43 -11.58 -21.93
CA ALA A 216 2.68 -12.26 -20.67
C ALA A 216 3.32 -13.65 -20.89
N PRO A 217 4.09 -14.17 -19.92
CA PRO A 217 4.86 -15.41 -20.08
C PRO A 217 4.07 -16.62 -20.58
N TRP A 218 2.78 -16.72 -20.23
CA TRP A 218 1.92 -17.83 -20.67
C TRP A 218 1.46 -17.73 -22.12
N CYS A 219 1.55 -16.55 -22.76
CA CYS A 219 1.30 -16.35 -24.19
C CYS A 219 2.62 -16.24 -24.96
N GLY A 220 3.44 -15.23 -24.61
CA GLY A 220 4.79 -15.06 -25.14
C GLY A 220 4.89 -14.45 -26.55
N LEU A 221 3.88 -13.74 -27.06
CA LEU A 221 4.01 -13.06 -28.36
C LEU A 221 5.09 -11.97 -28.32
N ASN A 222 5.91 -11.90 -29.35
CA ASN A 222 6.91 -10.85 -29.50
C ASN A 222 6.26 -9.52 -29.95
N LEU A 223 7.04 -8.43 -29.92
CA LEU A 223 6.52 -7.10 -30.26
C LEU A 223 6.11 -6.96 -31.74
N ASP A 224 6.78 -7.64 -32.66
CA ASP A 224 6.46 -7.59 -34.09
C ASP A 224 5.11 -8.24 -34.38
N ASP A 225 4.86 -9.42 -33.81
CA ASP A 225 3.59 -10.12 -33.94
C ASP A 225 2.44 -9.34 -33.28
N LEU A 226 2.67 -8.72 -32.12
CA LEU A 226 1.70 -7.84 -31.48
C LEU A 226 1.38 -6.61 -32.34
N LEU A 227 2.40 -6.02 -32.97
CA LEU A 227 2.22 -4.92 -33.90
C LEU A 227 1.35 -5.36 -35.07
N TYR A 228 1.69 -6.47 -35.74
CA TYR A 228 0.91 -6.98 -36.86
C TYR A 228 -0.51 -7.37 -36.46
N LEU A 229 -0.70 -7.95 -35.28
CA LEU A 229 -2.03 -8.22 -34.73
C LEU A 229 -2.84 -6.92 -34.54
N THR A 230 -2.17 -5.81 -34.22
CA THR A 230 -2.82 -4.52 -33.95
C THR A 230 -3.12 -3.72 -35.22
N ILE A 231 -2.28 -3.81 -36.26
CA ILE A 231 -2.39 -2.95 -37.44
C ILE A 231 -2.96 -3.66 -38.69
N SER A 232 -3.07 -4.98 -38.67
CA SER A 232 -3.53 -5.70 -39.87
C SER A 232 -5.03 -5.55 -40.06
N PRO A 233 -5.51 -5.18 -41.25
CA PRO A 233 -6.94 -5.15 -41.51
C PRO A 233 -7.48 -6.59 -41.59
N VAL A 234 -8.61 -6.84 -40.93
CA VAL A 234 -9.40 -8.07 -41.11
C VAL A 234 -10.82 -7.68 -41.49
N ALA A 235 -11.50 -8.51 -42.30
CA ALA A 235 -12.78 -8.12 -42.91
C ALA A 235 -13.88 -7.75 -41.89
N THR A 236 -13.79 -8.29 -40.67
CA THR A 236 -14.79 -8.15 -39.60
C THR A 236 -14.48 -7.06 -38.58
N ASN A 237 -13.40 -6.27 -38.76
CA ASN A 237 -12.90 -5.29 -37.80
C ASN A 237 -12.49 -4.00 -38.54
N PRO A 238 -12.77 -2.79 -38.02
CA PRO A 238 -12.33 -1.55 -38.64
C PRO A 238 -10.84 -1.52 -38.92
N ALA A 239 -10.48 -1.09 -40.13
CA ALA A 239 -9.10 -0.80 -40.49
C ALA A 239 -8.54 0.29 -39.56
N PRO A 240 -7.27 0.18 -39.12
CA PRO A 240 -6.67 1.18 -38.27
C PRO A 240 -6.55 2.53 -39.01
N LYS A 241 -7.02 3.61 -38.38
CA LYS A 241 -6.97 4.97 -38.93
C LYS A 241 -6.86 6.00 -37.81
N GLY A 242 -5.75 6.74 -37.79
CA GLY A 242 -5.45 7.69 -36.72
C GLY A 242 -5.37 6.97 -35.37
N GLU A 243 -6.14 7.43 -34.38
CA GLU A 243 -6.21 6.82 -33.05
C GLU A 243 -7.17 5.61 -32.98
N ARG A 244 -7.88 5.29 -34.06
CA ARG A 244 -8.79 4.14 -34.13
C ARG A 244 -8.00 2.91 -34.55
N TYR A 245 -7.99 1.89 -33.72
CA TYR A 245 -7.41 0.59 -34.05
C TYR A 245 -8.43 -0.52 -33.81
N PRO A 246 -8.26 -1.66 -34.47
CA PRO A 246 -9.11 -2.83 -34.30
C PRO A 246 -9.17 -3.32 -32.85
N LEU A 247 -10.31 -3.89 -32.47
CA LEU A 247 -10.43 -4.62 -31.21
C LEU A 247 -9.57 -5.89 -31.28
N LEU A 248 -8.64 -6.05 -30.34
CA LEU A 248 -7.71 -7.19 -30.34
C LEU A 248 -8.44 -8.53 -30.22
N LEU A 249 -9.55 -8.59 -29.47
CA LEU A 249 -10.38 -9.79 -29.41
C LEU A 249 -10.91 -10.22 -30.78
N GLN A 250 -11.29 -9.27 -31.64
CA GLN A 250 -11.73 -9.58 -33.01
C GLN A 250 -10.55 -9.99 -33.89
N GLN A 251 -9.36 -9.41 -33.67
CA GLN A 251 -8.13 -9.87 -34.32
C GLN A 251 -7.78 -11.30 -33.96
N LEU A 252 -7.94 -11.69 -32.69
CA LEU A 252 -7.75 -13.06 -32.23
C LEU A 252 -8.76 -14.05 -32.85
N LEU A 253 -9.94 -13.62 -33.29
CA LEU A 253 -10.89 -14.47 -34.01
C LEU A 253 -10.50 -14.66 -35.48
N ALA A 254 -9.74 -13.74 -36.06
CA ALA A 254 -9.40 -13.70 -37.48
C ALA A 254 -7.88 -13.75 -37.74
N TYR A 255 -7.07 -14.13 -36.74
CA TYR A 255 -5.60 -14.04 -36.81
C TYR A 255 -5.00 -14.84 -37.97
N GLN A 256 -5.67 -15.89 -38.44
CA GLN A 256 -5.27 -16.67 -39.60
C GLN A 256 -5.25 -15.86 -40.92
N GLN A 257 -5.99 -14.75 -40.99
CA GLN A 257 -5.99 -13.82 -42.13
C GLN A 257 -4.77 -12.88 -42.11
N ILE A 258 -4.03 -12.82 -41.00
CA ILE A 258 -2.90 -11.92 -40.81
C ILE A 258 -1.63 -12.57 -41.37
N SER A 259 -1.26 -12.18 -42.59
CA SER A 259 -0.17 -12.82 -43.33
C SER A 259 1.22 -12.62 -42.72
N ARG A 260 1.46 -11.49 -42.05
CA ARG A 260 2.78 -11.06 -41.54
C ARG A 260 3.17 -11.62 -40.16
N LEU A 261 2.34 -12.46 -39.55
CA LEU A 261 2.70 -13.14 -38.30
C LEU A 261 3.85 -14.12 -38.52
N SER A 262 4.80 -14.12 -37.60
CA SER A 262 5.90 -15.06 -37.55
C SER A 262 5.42 -16.50 -37.35
N GLY A 263 6.25 -17.49 -37.69
CA GLY A 263 5.92 -18.90 -37.49
C GLY A 263 5.64 -19.24 -36.02
N SER A 264 6.44 -18.71 -35.09
CA SER A 264 6.24 -18.86 -33.65
C SER A 264 4.99 -18.11 -33.17
N GLY A 265 4.75 -16.91 -33.68
CA GLY A 265 3.55 -16.13 -33.38
C GLY A 265 2.26 -16.85 -33.76
N ARG A 266 2.25 -17.51 -34.92
CA ARG A 266 1.11 -18.35 -35.35
C ARG A 266 0.90 -19.55 -34.43
N LEU A 267 1.96 -20.29 -34.09
CA LEU A 267 1.86 -21.42 -33.15
C LEU A 267 1.34 -21.00 -31.77
N ILE A 268 1.79 -19.84 -31.26
CA ILE A 268 1.29 -19.27 -30.01
C ILE A 268 -0.21 -18.97 -30.14
N LEU A 269 -0.62 -18.27 -31.20
CA LEU A 269 -2.02 -17.87 -31.43
C LEU A 269 -2.94 -19.08 -31.65
N ASP A 270 -2.49 -20.13 -32.33
CA ASP A 270 -3.22 -21.40 -32.49
C ASP A 270 -3.55 -22.02 -31.12
N ARG A 271 -2.66 -21.88 -30.14
CA ARG A 271 -2.88 -22.36 -28.77
C ARG A 271 -3.76 -21.41 -27.95
N VAL A 272 -3.47 -20.11 -27.94
CA VAL A 272 -4.06 -19.17 -26.95
C VAL A 272 -5.36 -18.53 -27.43
N ALA A 273 -5.52 -18.25 -28.73
CA ALA A 273 -6.70 -17.55 -29.24
C ALA A 273 -8.01 -18.33 -29.01
N PRO A 274 -8.08 -19.67 -29.20
CA PRO A 274 -9.29 -20.44 -28.88
C PRO A 274 -9.66 -20.37 -27.40
N LEU A 275 -8.68 -20.38 -26.49
CA LEU A 275 -8.90 -20.32 -25.05
C LEU A 275 -9.46 -18.95 -24.63
N LEU A 276 -8.81 -17.87 -25.07
CA LEU A 276 -9.22 -16.49 -24.78
C LEU A 276 -10.62 -16.19 -25.33
N THR A 277 -10.89 -16.59 -26.57
CA THR A 277 -12.19 -16.35 -27.23
C THR A 277 -13.30 -17.20 -26.63
N LYS A 278 -13.03 -18.45 -26.25
CA LYS A 278 -13.98 -19.28 -25.51
C LYS A 278 -14.31 -18.67 -24.16
N ALA A 279 -13.30 -18.31 -23.37
CA ALA A 279 -13.50 -17.71 -22.06
C ALA A 279 -14.32 -16.41 -22.16
N TRP A 280 -14.04 -15.55 -23.15
CA TRP A 280 -14.82 -14.34 -23.39
C TRP A 280 -16.31 -14.62 -23.71
N ARG A 281 -16.60 -15.67 -24.49
CA ARG A 281 -17.98 -16.10 -24.80
C ARG A 281 -18.70 -16.67 -23.57
N GLU A 282 -17.95 -17.19 -22.60
CA GLU A 282 -18.46 -17.77 -21.37
C GLU A 282 -18.53 -16.79 -20.19
N ARG A 283 -18.23 -15.50 -20.41
CA ARG A 283 -18.37 -14.45 -19.40
C ARG A 283 -19.79 -14.43 -18.78
N PHE A 284 -19.88 -14.06 -17.51
CA PHE A 284 -21.11 -14.07 -16.70
C PHE A 284 -21.78 -15.44 -16.53
N ARG A 285 -21.12 -16.56 -16.90
CA ARG A 285 -21.65 -17.92 -16.65
C ARG A 285 -21.12 -18.57 -15.37
N LYS A 286 -20.09 -17.99 -14.76
CA LYS A 286 -19.42 -18.44 -13.55
C LYS A 286 -18.99 -17.22 -12.73
N PRO A 287 -18.75 -17.39 -11.41
CA PRO A 287 -18.09 -16.38 -10.60
C PRO A 287 -16.77 -15.93 -11.23
N LEU A 288 -16.40 -14.67 -10.99
CA LEU A 288 -15.27 -14.00 -11.64
C LEU A 288 -13.95 -14.75 -11.41
N ARG A 289 -13.69 -15.21 -10.18
CA ARG A 289 -12.54 -16.06 -9.84
C ARG A 289 -12.54 -17.36 -10.65
N SER A 290 -13.63 -18.14 -10.58
CA SER A 290 -13.72 -19.43 -11.28
C SER A 290 -13.53 -19.30 -12.80
N TRP A 291 -13.99 -18.19 -13.37
CA TRP A 291 -13.82 -17.90 -14.79
C TRP A 291 -12.37 -17.53 -15.13
N LEU A 292 -11.79 -16.54 -14.44
CA LEU A 292 -10.49 -15.97 -14.79
C LEU A 292 -9.31 -16.82 -14.31
N GLU A 293 -9.38 -17.39 -13.11
CA GLU A 293 -8.39 -18.34 -12.61
C GLU A 293 -8.38 -19.60 -13.49
N GLY A 294 -9.56 -20.09 -13.88
CA GLY A 294 -9.68 -21.24 -14.81
C GLY A 294 -9.06 -20.95 -16.19
N LEU A 295 -9.24 -19.76 -16.73
CA LEU A 295 -8.57 -19.33 -17.97
C LEU A 295 -7.05 -19.25 -17.79
N TRP A 296 -6.58 -18.66 -16.69
CA TRP A 296 -5.16 -18.56 -16.38
C TRP A 296 -4.49 -19.94 -16.26
N LEU A 297 -5.15 -20.90 -15.61
CA LEU A 297 -4.71 -22.30 -15.55
C LEU A 297 -4.65 -22.93 -16.95
N ALA A 298 -5.69 -22.75 -17.78
CA ALA A 298 -5.74 -23.30 -19.13
C ALA A 298 -4.66 -22.72 -20.06
N LEU A 299 -4.26 -21.47 -19.85
CA LEU A 299 -3.16 -20.82 -20.58
C LEU A 299 -1.77 -21.33 -20.13
N GLY A 300 -1.69 -22.06 -19.02
CA GLY A 300 -0.43 -22.54 -18.44
C GLY A 300 0.26 -21.49 -17.55
N GLY A 301 -0.53 -20.63 -16.90
CA GLY A 301 -0.03 -19.56 -16.03
C GLY A 301 0.90 -20.02 -14.90
N PRO A 302 0.52 -21.01 -14.06
CA PRO A 302 1.37 -21.50 -12.97
C PRO A 302 2.75 -21.97 -13.42
N GLN A 303 2.85 -22.57 -14.60
CA GLN A 303 4.10 -23.08 -15.17
C GLN A 303 5.11 -21.97 -15.49
N THR A 304 4.67 -20.72 -15.52
CA THR A 304 5.53 -19.56 -15.80
C THR A 304 6.05 -18.86 -14.53
N LEU A 305 5.56 -19.26 -13.36
CA LEU A 305 5.94 -18.66 -12.09
C LEU A 305 7.29 -19.20 -11.61
N LYS A 306 8.06 -18.34 -10.92
CA LYS A 306 9.31 -18.71 -10.25
C LYS A 306 9.03 -18.93 -8.77
N GLY A 307 9.13 -20.18 -8.31
CA GLY A 307 8.98 -20.57 -6.92
C GLY A 307 7.55 -20.51 -6.38
N GLU A 308 7.37 -21.06 -5.18
CA GLU A 308 6.04 -21.17 -4.54
C GLU A 308 5.47 -19.83 -4.06
N GLN A 309 6.32 -18.85 -3.77
CA GLN A 309 5.88 -17.54 -3.29
C GLN A 309 5.07 -16.78 -4.33
N SER A 310 5.50 -16.79 -5.60
CA SER A 310 4.74 -16.19 -6.70
C SER A 310 3.35 -16.80 -6.82
N LEU A 311 3.22 -18.11 -6.57
CA LEU A 311 1.94 -18.80 -6.59
C LEU A 311 1.04 -18.39 -5.42
N ARG A 312 1.59 -18.26 -4.20
CA ARG A 312 0.84 -17.74 -3.03
C ARG A 312 0.33 -16.33 -3.29
N GLN A 313 1.16 -15.48 -3.90
CA GLN A 313 0.80 -14.11 -4.27
C GLN A 313 -0.32 -14.07 -5.31
N CYS A 314 -0.28 -14.94 -6.34
CA CYS A 314 -1.40 -15.09 -7.26
C CYS A 314 -2.70 -15.52 -6.55
N ARG A 315 -2.62 -16.41 -5.55
CA ARG A 315 -3.79 -16.81 -4.75
C ARG A 315 -4.40 -15.64 -3.97
N GLN A 316 -3.57 -14.82 -3.32
CA GLN A 316 -4.03 -13.61 -2.63
C GLN A 316 -4.76 -12.64 -3.58
N TYR A 317 -4.28 -12.50 -4.81
CA TYR A 317 -4.98 -11.74 -5.83
C TYR A 317 -6.35 -12.36 -6.19
N TRP A 318 -6.42 -13.68 -6.35
CA TRP A 318 -7.69 -14.37 -6.63
C TRP A 318 -8.70 -14.26 -5.48
N ASP A 319 -8.24 -14.35 -4.24
CA ASP A 319 -9.08 -14.16 -3.05
C ASP A 319 -9.63 -12.72 -3.00
N LEU A 320 -8.80 -11.72 -3.33
CA LEU A 320 -9.26 -10.34 -3.45
C LEU A 320 -10.28 -10.16 -4.58
N LEU A 321 -10.03 -10.76 -5.75
CA LEU A 321 -10.94 -10.70 -6.89
C LEU A 321 -12.31 -11.27 -6.55
N GLU A 322 -12.35 -12.37 -5.81
CA GLU A 322 -13.59 -12.98 -5.32
C GLU A 322 -14.32 -12.08 -4.32
N ALA A 323 -13.60 -11.42 -3.42
CA ALA A 323 -14.20 -10.47 -2.47
C ALA A 323 -14.82 -9.22 -3.14
N HIS A 324 -14.39 -8.90 -4.36
CA HIS A 324 -14.90 -7.79 -5.17
C HIS A 324 -15.80 -8.23 -6.34
N ASP A 325 -16.12 -9.52 -6.44
CA ASP A 325 -17.03 -10.05 -7.44
C ASP A 325 -18.47 -9.65 -7.11
N ASP A 326 -19.13 -9.00 -8.05
CA ASP A 326 -20.58 -8.84 -8.05
C ASP A 326 -21.15 -9.32 -9.38
N ALA A 327 -21.82 -10.47 -9.33
CA ALA A 327 -22.46 -11.13 -10.47
C ALA A 327 -21.54 -11.34 -11.70
N GLY A 328 -20.25 -11.61 -11.48
CA GLY A 328 -19.25 -11.80 -12.54
C GLY A 328 -18.66 -10.49 -13.08
N ALA A 329 -18.80 -9.39 -12.34
CA ALA A 329 -18.27 -8.07 -12.67
C ALA A 329 -17.60 -7.42 -11.44
N ILE A 330 -16.92 -6.29 -11.68
CA ILE A 330 -16.39 -5.41 -10.64
C ILE A 330 -17.12 -4.08 -10.78
N ILE A 331 -17.97 -3.74 -9.81
CA ILE A 331 -18.76 -2.49 -9.84
C ILE A 331 -17.88 -1.28 -9.53
N ASP A 332 -17.12 -1.33 -8.44
CA ASP A 332 -16.22 -0.25 -8.04
C ASP A 332 -14.76 -0.60 -8.40
N TRP A 333 -14.41 -0.26 -9.65
CA TRP A 333 -13.05 -0.46 -10.15
C TRP A 333 -12.01 0.37 -9.39
N ALA A 334 -12.39 1.55 -8.87
CA ALA A 334 -11.47 2.39 -8.12
C ALA A 334 -11.17 1.75 -6.76
N ALA A 335 -12.18 1.23 -6.06
CA ALA A 335 -11.99 0.48 -4.82
C ALA A 335 -11.18 -0.79 -5.06
N PHE A 336 -11.47 -1.55 -6.12
CA PHE A 336 -10.72 -2.76 -6.45
C PHE A 336 -9.25 -2.45 -6.78
N ALA A 337 -8.97 -1.45 -7.61
CA ALA A 337 -7.59 -1.05 -7.93
C ALA A 337 -6.82 -0.60 -6.67
N ASN A 338 -7.47 0.20 -5.81
CA ASN A 338 -6.89 0.58 -4.52
C ASN A 338 -6.64 -0.64 -3.62
N ALA A 339 -7.53 -1.63 -3.63
CA ALA A 339 -7.34 -2.85 -2.84
C ALA A 339 -6.19 -3.70 -3.38
N VAL A 340 -5.99 -3.77 -4.71
CA VAL A 340 -4.83 -4.42 -5.34
C VAL A 340 -3.53 -3.69 -4.99
N GLU A 341 -3.51 -2.35 -5.00
CA GLU A 341 -2.34 -1.56 -4.57
C GLU A 341 -2.00 -1.74 -3.09
N ARG A 342 -3.01 -2.06 -2.27
CA ARG A 342 -2.90 -2.32 -0.84
C ARG A 342 -2.75 -3.81 -0.50
N LEU A 343 -2.76 -4.71 -1.48
CA LEU A 343 -2.33 -6.08 -1.25
C LEU A 343 -0.83 -6.05 -0.98
N TYR A 344 -0.43 -6.56 0.18
CA TYR A 344 0.97 -6.67 0.54
C TYR A 344 1.37 -8.13 0.52
N ALA A 345 2.59 -8.40 0.05
CA ALA A 345 3.15 -9.73 0.19
C ALA A 345 3.18 -10.08 1.68
N GLU A 346 2.55 -11.19 2.04
CA GLU A 346 2.82 -11.78 3.35
C GLU A 346 4.32 -12.04 3.44
N PRO A 347 4.98 -11.66 4.56
CA PRO A 347 6.36 -12.07 4.78
C PRO A 347 6.43 -13.59 4.65
N GLU A 348 7.59 -14.12 4.25
CA GLU A 348 7.82 -15.55 4.40
C GLU A 348 7.47 -15.91 5.85
N SER A 349 6.35 -16.59 6.04
CA SER A 349 6.26 -17.54 7.12
C SER A 349 7.39 -18.50 6.80
N ALA A 350 8.55 -18.30 7.44
CA ALA A 350 9.38 -19.43 7.77
C ALA A 350 8.38 -20.44 8.33
N GLU A 351 8.16 -21.53 7.59
CA GLU A 351 7.43 -22.67 8.10
C GLU A 351 7.94 -22.91 9.52
N PRO A 352 7.09 -23.30 10.48
CA PRO A 352 7.53 -23.55 11.84
C PRO A 352 8.56 -24.70 11.84
N GLN A 353 9.82 -24.37 11.59
CA GLN A 353 10.94 -25.23 11.81
C GLN A 353 11.16 -25.20 13.32
N SER A 354 10.61 -26.23 13.95
CA SER A 354 10.69 -26.52 15.36
C SER A 354 9.88 -25.62 16.29
N SER A 355 9.20 -26.30 17.21
CA SER A 355 8.36 -25.80 18.30
C SER A 355 9.14 -25.12 19.43
N ILE A 356 10.17 -24.31 19.11
CA ILE A 356 11.09 -23.76 20.13
C ILE A 356 11.06 -22.22 20.24
N ASP A 357 10.69 -21.47 19.20
CA ASP A 357 10.72 -20.00 19.28
C ASP A 357 9.35 -19.34 19.57
N GLN A 358 9.08 -19.15 20.86
CA GLN A 358 7.91 -18.44 21.40
C GLN A 358 8.01 -16.90 21.34
N ALA A 359 9.14 -16.35 20.89
CA ALA A 359 9.34 -14.89 20.90
C ALA A 359 8.55 -14.19 19.78
N PRO A 360 7.76 -13.15 20.08
CA PRO A 360 6.93 -12.46 19.08
C PRO A 360 7.80 -11.86 17.97
N PRO A 361 7.34 -11.79 16.71
CA PRO A 361 8.09 -11.13 15.65
C PRO A 361 8.27 -9.64 15.95
N ILE A 362 9.43 -9.05 15.58
CA ILE A 362 9.59 -7.59 15.69
C ILE A 362 8.75 -6.88 14.63
N GLN A 363 8.29 -5.66 14.90
CA GLN A 363 7.54 -4.86 13.93
C GLN A 363 8.47 -3.92 13.16
N ILE A 364 8.34 -3.89 11.84
CA ILE A 364 9.09 -2.95 10.98
C ILE A 364 8.10 -2.06 10.25
N MET A 365 8.29 -0.75 10.37
CA MET A 365 7.42 0.23 9.74
C MET A 365 8.10 1.58 9.49
N THR A 366 7.46 2.42 8.68
CA THR A 366 7.91 3.80 8.46
C THR A 366 7.37 4.74 9.55
N ILE A 367 8.07 5.84 9.85
CA ILE A 367 7.65 6.84 10.85
C ILE A 367 6.21 7.33 10.59
N HIS A 368 5.83 7.53 9.33
CA HIS A 368 4.46 7.95 8.97
C HIS A 368 3.40 6.93 9.40
N LYS A 369 3.73 5.63 9.35
CA LYS A 369 2.83 4.53 9.72
C LYS A 369 2.81 4.24 11.22
N ALA A 370 3.85 4.65 11.94
CA ALA A 370 3.91 4.52 13.38
C ALA A 370 3.06 5.55 14.13
N LYS A 371 2.50 6.54 13.42
CA LYS A 371 1.62 7.54 14.02
C LYS A 371 0.37 6.84 14.59
N GLY A 372 0.12 7.05 15.88
CA GLY A 372 -0.99 6.45 16.61
C GLY A 372 -0.64 5.22 17.47
N LEU A 373 0.58 4.66 17.35
CA LEU A 373 1.05 3.53 18.19
C LEU A 373 1.36 3.92 19.64
#